data_AF-A0A543J8V5-F1
#
_entry.id   AF-A0A543J8V5-F1
#
_cell.length_a   1.000
_cell.length_b   1.000
_cell.length_c   1.000
_cell.angle_alpha   90.00
_cell.angle_beta   90.00
_cell.angle_gamma   90.00
#
_symmetry.space_group_name_H-M   'P 1'
#
loop_
_entity.id
_entity.type
_entity.pdbx_description
1 polymer ?
#
loop_
_entity_poly.entity_id
_entity_poly.type
_entity_poly.pdbx_seq_one_letter_code
_entity_poly.pdbx_strand_id
1 'polypeptide(L)'
;MIRRLPLAALFGCLLVAGLLSPGTAAAGPAAARPPYSLLHMNVCASGYAGCYAKTEYPRIVDEVVARIEANDVNAVTLNEACSGDVAEIAARTGYHHRFAAVVYRGAPLACKAPEGRGVFGNAVLTEEAIRASEDAPFSVFTGVEQRRWLCVTTARRVDVCTTHLSTGGEAPGTANAAQCAELTAVLAARTRPTLFAGDVNRRASCAPPTHWTLTDAAAVQAPGIQHAYGTLAGPTLELEPTTYTDHDALVVRAGLRR
;
A
#
# COMPACT_ATOMS: atom_id res chain seq x y z
N MET A 1 45.73 4.17 90.75
CA MET A 1 44.93 2.96 91.04
C MET A 1 44.97 2.04 89.84
N ILE A 2 45.45 0.82 90.06
CA ILE A 2 45.67 -0.24 89.07
C ILE A 2 44.35 -0.97 88.77
N ARG A 3 43.95 -1.12 87.50
CA ARG A 3 42.96 -2.11 87.01
C ARG A 3 43.38 -2.57 85.61
N ARG A 4 43.92 -3.79 85.45
CA ARG A 4 43.26 -5.09 85.16
C ARG A 4 42.67 -5.20 83.73
N LEU A 5 43.35 -6.04 82.91
CA LEU A 5 42.92 -6.77 81.69
C LEU A 5 41.68 -7.68 81.95
N PRO A 6 41.16 -8.50 81.00
CA PRO A 6 41.09 -8.50 79.52
C PRO A 6 39.64 -8.81 79.01
N LEU A 7 39.38 -8.90 77.70
CA LEU A 7 38.59 -10.00 77.11
C LEU A 7 38.64 -9.98 75.58
N ALA A 8 39.16 -11.04 75.00
CA ALA A 8 39.00 -11.39 73.60
C ALA A 8 37.66 -12.12 73.40
N ALA A 9 36.96 -11.84 72.31
CA ALA A 9 35.91 -12.70 71.78
C ALA A 9 35.99 -12.67 70.24
N LEU A 10 36.50 -13.78 69.69
CA LEU A 10 36.37 -14.11 68.27
C LEU A 10 34.90 -14.37 67.96
N PHE A 11 34.37 -13.75 66.91
CA PHE A 11 33.18 -14.23 66.21
C PHE A 11 33.53 -14.43 64.73
N GLY A 12 33.51 -15.69 64.32
CA GLY A 12 33.74 -16.12 62.94
C GLY A 12 32.55 -15.75 62.05
N CYS A 13 32.86 -15.18 60.89
CA CYS A 13 31.91 -14.94 59.82
C CYS A 13 32.06 -16.08 58.79
N LEU A 14 31.07 -16.95 58.69
CA LEU A 14 30.96 -17.95 57.62
C LEU A 14 30.66 -17.22 56.30
N LEU A 15 31.63 -17.21 55.38
CA LEU A 15 31.43 -16.83 53.98
C LEU A 15 30.87 -18.03 53.21
N VAL A 16 29.58 -17.98 52.87
CA VAL A 16 28.97 -18.89 51.90
C VAL A 16 29.23 -18.32 50.50
N ALA A 17 30.18 -18.92 49.79
CA ALA A 17 30.44 -18.60 48.38
C ALA A 17 29.34 -19.22 47.50
N GLY A 18 28.37 -18.40 47.09
CA GLY A 18 27.38 -18.78 46.07
C GLY A 18 28.02 -18.80 44.69
N LEU A 19 28.16 -20.00 44.11
CA LEU A 19 28.51 -20.21 42.70
C LEU A 19 27.38 -19.68 41.82
N LEU A 20 27.53 -18.48 41.26
CA LEU A 20 26.66 -17.96 40.21
C LEU A 20 27.10 -18.58 38.87
N SER A 21 26.36 -19.60 38.43
CA SER A 21 26.43 -20.07 37.04
C SER A 21 25.97 -18.95 36.09
N PRO A 22 26.72 -18.62 35.03
CA PRO A 22 26.25 -17.69 34.01
C PRO A 22 25.13 -18.38 33.24
N GLY A 23 23.89 -17.98 33.54
CA GLY A 23 22.73 -18.38 32.75
C GLY A 23 22.89 -17.84 31.34
N THR A 24 23.17 -18.73 30.39
CA THR A 24 23.01 -18.47 28.95
C THR A 24 21.55 -18.10 28.71
N ALA A 25 21.28 -16.79 28.59
CA ALA A 25 19.99 -16.29 28.13
C ALA A 25 19.77 -16.83 26.71
N ALA A 26 18.86 -17.81 26.58
CA ALA A 26 18.39 -18.25 25.29
C ALA A 26 17.82 -17.04 24.55
N ALA A 27 18.41 -16.70 23.40
CA ALA A 27 17.88 -15.67 22.53
C ALA A 27 16.45 -16.09 22.15
N GLY A 28 15.45 -15.36 22.66
CA GLY A 28 14.06 -15.55 22.27
C GLY A 28 13.93 -15.41 20.75
N PRO A 29 12.94 -16.08 20.12
CA PRO A 29 12.72 -15.96 18.69
C PRO A 29 12.62 -14.47 18.35
N ALA A 30 13.50 -14.00 17.46
CA ALA A 30 13.48 -12.62 16.99
C ALA A 30 12.07 -12.31 16.50
N ALA A 31 11.41 -11.34 17.15
CA ALA A 31 10.06 -10.93 16.80
C ALA A 31 9.96 -10.75 15.28
N ALA A 32 9.01 -11.44 14.67
CA ALA A 32 8.78 -11.30 13.24
C ALA A 32 8.56 -9.81 12.94
N ARG A 33 9.29 -9.27 11.95
CA ARG A 33 9.03 -7.90 11.50
C ARG A 33 7.56 -7.80 11.11
N PRO A 34 6.87 -6.69 11.43
CA PRO A 34 5.49 -6.50 11.02
C PRO A 34 5.40 -6.66 9.49
N PRO A 35 4.28 -7.23 8.99
CA PRO A 35 4.07 -7.37 7.56
C PRO A 35 4.08 -5.98 6.90
N TYR A 36 4.50 -5.94 5.63
CA TYR A 36 4.31 -4.77 4.80
C TYR A 36 2.84 -4.69 4.40
N SER A 37 2.18 -3.59 4.75
CA SER A 37 0.75 -3.39 4.57
C SER A 37 0.47 -2.35 3.47
N LEU A 38 -0.59 -2.57 2.71
CA LEU A 38 -1.02 -1.69 1.61
C LEU A 38 -2.54 -1.55 1.61
N LEU A 39 -3.02 -0.30 1.53
CA LEU A 39 -4.41 0.04 1.23
C LEU A 39 -4.56 0.36 -0.26
N HIS A 40 -5.60 -0.16 -0.90
CA HIS A 40 -6.00 0.24 -2.24
C HIS A 40 -7.45 0.71 -2.27
N MET A 41 -7.68 1.81 -3.00
CA MET A 41 -9.01 2.33 -3.28
C MET A 41 -9.06 2.91 -4.70
N ASN A 42 -10.01 2.50 -5.52
CA ASN A 42 -10.54 3.35 -6.59
C ASN A 42 -11.52 4.36 -5.95
N VAL A 43 -11.20 5.66 -6.00
CA VAL A 43 -11.97 6.69 -5.28
C VAL A 43 -13.02 7.39 -6.15
N CYS A 44 -13.09 7.09 -7.45
CA CYS A 44 -14.07 7.69 -8.37
C CYS A 44 -14.22 9.21 -8.20
N ALA A 45 -13.12 9.94 -7.98
CA ALA A 45 -13.18 11.30 -7.43
C ALA A 45 -13.06 12.41 -8.48
N SER A 46 -12.98 12.09 -9.77
CA SER A 46 -12.68 13.05 -10.85
C SER A 46 -13.74 14.14 -11.07
N GLY A 47 -14.98 13.86 -10.66
CA GLY A 47 -16.16 14.68 -10.97
C GLY A 47 -16.62 14.60 -12.44
N TYR A 48 -16.02 13.72 -13.25
CA TYR A 48 -16.51 13.40 -14.59
C TYR A 48 -17.59 12.31 -14.56
N ALA A 49 -18.30 12.20 -15.69
CA ALA A 49 -19.58 11.53 -15.87
C ALA A 49 -19.77 10.28 -14.97
N GLY A 50 -20.72 10.36 -14.04
CA GLY A 50 -21.28 9.20 -13.35
C GLY A 50 -20.33 8.31 -12.54
N CYS A 51 -19.06 8.69 -12.33
CA CYS A 51 -18.04 7.83 -11.69
C CYS A 51 -18.55 7.21 -10.39
N TYR A 52 -19.22 7.99 -9.54
CA TYR A 52 -20.18 7.45 -8.59
C TYR A 52 -21.14 8.55 -8.11
N ALA A 53 -22.45 8.28 -8.20
CA ALA A 53 -23.47 9.26 -7.82
C ALA A 53 -23.50 9.60 -6.32
N LYS A 54 -22.87 8.78 -5.47
CA LYS A 54 -22.77 9.04 -4.02
C LYS A 54 -21.39 9.51 -3.58
N THR A 55 -20.49 9.85 -4.50
CA THR A 55 -19.25 10.53 -4.10
C THR A 55 -19.60 11.90 -3.56
N GLU A 56 -19.24 12.12 -2.30
CA GLU A 56 -19.48 13.38 -1.60
C GLU A 56 -18.16 14.03 -1.23
N TYR A 57 -17.96 15.28 -1.66
CA TYR A 57 -16.78 16.07 -1.30
C TYR A 57 -17.09 16.97 -0.08
N PRO A 58 -16.20 17.09 0.92
CA PRO A 58 -14.87 16.47 1.04
C PRO A 58 -14.87 15.05 1.65
N ARG A 59 -16.03 14.44 1.91
CA ARG A 59 -16.12 13.19 2.67
C ARG A 59 -15.37 11.99 2.09
N ILE A 60 -15.23 11.90 0.76
CA ILE A 60 -14.38 10.86 0.15
C ILE A 60 -12.90 11.00 0.56
N VAL A 61 -12.41 12.24 0.69
CA VAL A 61 -11.05 12.51 1.17
C VAL A 61 -10.92 12.12 2.64
N ASP A 62 -11.93 12.45 3.45
CA ASP A 62 -11.99 12.06 4.87
C ASP A 62 -12.02 10.54 5.06
N GLU A 63 -12.79 9.82 4.24
CA GLU A 63 -12.88 8.36 4.30
C GLU A 63 -11.53 7.70 3.97
N VAL A 64 -10.81 8.21 2.96
CA VAL A 64 -9.46 7.70 2.65
C VAL A 64 -8.51 7.91 3.83
N VAL A 65 -8.49 9.11 4.43
CA VAL A 65 -7.64 9.40 5.59
C VAL A 65 -8.00 8.49 6.78
N ALA A 66 -9.29 8.36 7.10
CA ALA A 66 -9.76 7.52 8.19
C ALA A 66 -9.35 6.05 8.01
N ARG A 67 -9.38 5.52 6.78
CA ARG A 67 -8.95 4.14 6.49
C ARG A 67 -7.45 3.95 6.64
N ILE A 68 -6.66 4.93 6.22
CA ILE A 68 -5.20 4.91 6.40
C ILE A 68 -4.89 4.83 7.90
N GLU A 69 -5.49 5.69 8.70
CA GLU A 69 -5.30 5.74 10.15
C GLU A 69 -5.80 4.48 10.86
N ALA A 70 -6.97 3.97 10.47
CA ALA A 70 -7.57 2.77 11.09
C ALA A 70 -6.76 1.50 10.80
N ASN A 71 -6.11 1.41 9.64
CA ASN A 71 -5.39 0.21 9.22
C ASN A 71 -3.88 0.21 9.48
N ASP A 72 -3.31 1.38 9.80
CA ASP A 72 -1.86 1.56 10.01
C ASP A 72 -1.04 0.96 8.85
N VAL A 73 -1.35 1.39 7.63
CA VAL A 73 -0.77 0.82 6.40
C VAL A 73 0.59 1.43 6.06
N ASN A 74 1.51 0.67 5.47
CA ASN A 74 2.79 1.25 5.05
C ASN A 74 2.70 2.00 3.71
N ALA A 75 1.72 1.65 2.88
CA ALA A 75 1.51 2.25 1.58
C ALA A 75 0.03 2.32 1.23
N VAL A 76 -0.28 3.24 0.32
CA VAL A 76 -1.62 3.45 -0.23
C VAL A 76 -1.49 3.57 -1.74
N THR A 77 -2.41 2.97 -2.46
CA THR A 77 -2.56 3.14 -3.90
C THR A 77 -3.95 3.66 -4.18
N LEU A 78 -4.05 4.74 -4.95
CA LEU A 78 -5.34 5.33 -5.31
C LEU A 78 -5.48 5.33 -6.83
N ASN A 79 -6.62 4.85 -7.31
CA ASN A 79 -7.05 5.05 -8.69
C ASN A 79 -8.19 6.05 -8.74
N GLU A 80 -8.33 6.67 -9.90
CA GLU A 80 -9.32 7.73 -10.15
C GLU A 80 -9.26 8.91 -9.17
N ALA A 81 -8.06 9.21 -8.69
CA ALA A 81 -7.82 10.25 -7.72
C ALA A 81 -7.50 11.59 -8.39
N CYS A 82 -7.68 12.67 -7.63
CA CYS A 82 -7.27 14.01 -8.01
C CYS A 82 -5.96 14.37 -7.31
N SER A 83 -5.02 14.98 -8.03
CA SER A 83 -3.67 15.25 -7.51
C SER A 83 -3.67 16.19 -6.29
N GLY A 84 -4.61 17.14 -6.22
CA GLY A 84 -4.81 18.01 -5.07
C GLY A 84 -5.31 17.24 -3.85
N ASP A 85 -6.30 16.37 -4.03
CA ASP A 85 -6.86 15.52 -2.97
C ASP A 85 -5.77 14.57 -2.42
N VAL A 86 -4.93 14.01 -3.30
CA VAL A 86 -3.77 13.18 -2.92
C VAL A 86 -2.76 13.96 -2.08
N ALA A 87 -2.48 15.21 -2.45
CA ALA A 87 -1.58 16.07 -1.69
C ALA A 87 -2.17 16.42 -0.31
N GLU A 88 -3.49 16.64 -0.24
CA GLU A 88 -4.20 16.86 1.03
C GLU A 88 -4.15 15.62 1.94
N ILE A 89 -4.45 14.44 1.39
CA ILE A 89 -4.35 13.15 2.13
C ILE A 89 -2.94 12.98 2.68
N ALA A 90 -1.92 13.15 1.83
CA ALA A 90 -0.51 13.07 2.23
C ALA A 90 -0.15 14.05 3.35
N ALA A 91 -0.64 15.29 3.29
CA ALA A 91 -0.40 16.29 4.32
C ALA A 91 -1.07 15.92 5.66
N ARG A 92 -2.27 15.33 5.62
CA ARG A 92 -3.03 14.93 6.81
C ARG A 92 -2.45 13.69 7.49
N THR A 93 -1.93 12.73 6.72
CA THR A 93 -1.38 11.47 7.24
C THR A 93 0.13 11.50 7.46
N GLY A 94 0.82 12.53 6.95
CA GLY A 94 2.28 12.61 6.97
C GLY A 94 2.98 11.74 5.92
N TYR A 95 2.24 11.19 4.95
CA TYR A 95 2.79 10.28 3.94
C TYR A 95 3.53 11.04 2.84
N HIS A 96 4.51 10.38 2.24
CA HIS A 96 5.12 10.80 0.99
C HIS A 96 4.26 10.33 -0.17
N HIS A 97 4.18 11.08 -1.28
CA HIS A 97 3.38 10.67 -2.43
C HIS A 97 4.05 10.89 -3.79
N ARG A 98 3.58 10.13 -4.78
CA ARG A 98 3.79 10.35 -6.21
C ARG A 98 2.46 10.20 -6.94
N PHE A 99 2.34 10.92 -8.05
CA PHE A 99 1.12 10.99 -8.83
C PHE A 99 1.45 10.84 -10.31
N ALA A 100 0.66 10.05 -11.02
CA ALA A 100 0.73 9.88 -12.47
C ALA A 100 -0.58 10.35 -13.08
N ALA A 101 -0.56 11.53 -13.71
CA ALA A 101 -1.73 12.11 -14.36
C ALA A 101 -2.06 11.37 -15.65
N VAL A 102 -3.34 11.02 -15.84
CA VAL A 102 -3.80 10.45 -17.12
C VAL A 102 -3.98 11.55 -18.14
N VAL A 103 -3.79 11.19 -19.41
CA VAL A 103 -3.97 12.12 -20.54
C VAL A 103 -5.31 11.81 -21.20
N TYR A 104 -6.20 12.79 -21.22
CA TYR A 104 -7.52 12.71 -21.84
C TYR A 104 -7.60 13.68 -23.02
N ARG A 105 -7.88 13.18 -24.22
CA ARG A 105 -7.88 13.97 -25.48
C ARG A 105 -6.60 14.78 -25.69
N GLY A 106 -5.45 14.19 -25.34
CA GLY A 106 -4.13 14.78 -25.56
C GLY A 106 -3.65 15.78 -24.49
N ALA A 107 -4.42 16.01 -23.42
CA ALA A 107 -3.99 16.84 -22.29
C ALA A 107 -4.32 16.18 -20.93
N PRO A 108 -3.61 16.52 -19.84
CA PRO A 108 -4.00 16.11 -18.50
C PRO A 108 -5.45 16.52 -18.19
N LEU A 109 -6.23 15.60 -17.62
CA LEU A 109 -7.64 15.86 -17.29
C LEU A 109 -7.73 16.60 -15.94
N ALA A 110 -8.28 17.81 -15.92
CA ALA A 110 -8.46 18.57 -14.69
C ALA A 110 -9.64 18.04 -13.86
N CYS A 111 -9.45 17.77 -12.57
CA CYS A 111 -10.57 17.40 -11.70
C CYS A 111 -11.56 18.56 -11.50
N LYS A 112 -12.86 18.23 -11.42
CA LYS A 112 -13.94 19.22 -11.26
C LYS A 112 -14.93 18.81 -10.18
N ALA A 113 -15.80 19.73 -9.75
CA ALA A 113 -16.84 19.49 -8.73
C ALA A 113 -16.30 18.95 -7.37
N PRO A 114 -15.60 19.77 -6.56
CA PRO A 114 -15.25 21.16 -6.82
C PRO A 114 -14.03 21.32 -7.73
N GLU A 115 -13.86 22.52 -8.31
CA GLU A 115 -12.66 22.90 -9.06
C GLU A 115 -11.45 23.09 -8.13
N GLY A 116 -10.25 23.17 -8.70
CA GLY A 116 -9.01 23.42 -7.94
C GLY A 116 -8.37 22.17 -7.34
N ARG A 117 -8.96 20.98 -7.55
CA ARG A 117 -8.45 19.69 -7.03
C ARG A 117 -7.30 19.10 -7.86
N GLY A 118 -6.74 19.86 -8.79
CA GLY A 118 -5.63 19.43 -9.64
C GLY A 118 -6.07 18.56 -10.82
N VAL A 119 -5.28 17.52 -11.15
CA VAL A 119 -5.50 16.65 -12.32
C VAL A 119 -5.82 15.22 -11.91
N PHE A 120 -6.53 14.50 -12.76
CA PHE A 120 -7.00 13.13 -12.58
C PHE A 120 -5.92 12.10 -12.88
N GLY A 121 -5.90 11.00 -12.12
CA GLY A 121 -4.97 9.90 -12.37
C GLY A 121 -4.79 8.94 -11.20
N ASN A 122 -3.59 8.36 -11.12
CA ASN A 122 -3.22 7.34 -10.15
C ASN A 122 -2.19 7.89 -9.16
N ALA A 123 -2.24 7.42 -7.92
CA ALA A 123 -1.31 7.82 -6.88
C ALA A 123 -0.75 6.63 -6.10
N VAL A 124 0.49 6.81 -5.64
CA VAL A 124 1.06 5.97 -4.58
C VAL A 124 1.48 6.89 -3.44
N LEU A 125 1.01 6.58 -2.23
CA LEU A 125 1.42 7.22 -1.00
C LEU A 125 2.14 6.20 -0.12
N THR A 126 3.17 6.61 0.62
CA THR A 126 3.95 5.73 1.49
C THR A 126 4.29 6.45 2.80
N GLU A 127 4.17 5.74 3.90
CA GLU A 127 4.57 6.23 5.23
C GLU A 127 6.07 6.58 5.23
N GLU A 128 6.87 5.76 4.55
CA GLU A 128 8.31 5.97 4.42
C GLU A 128 8.68 6.83 3.21
N ALA A 129 9.87 7.42 3.23
CA ALA A 129 10.38 8.22 2.12
C ALA A 129 10.43 7.42 0.80
N ILE A 130 9.90 8.04 -0.27
CA ILE A 130 10.04 7.56 -1.65
C ILE A 130 11.43 7.89 -2.17
N ARG A 131 12.19 6.86 -2.56
CA ARG A 131 13.59 6.96 -3.04
C ARG A 131 13.69 7.06 -4.55
N ALA A 132 12.77 6.42 -5.27
CA ALA A 132 12.68 6.48 -6.71
C ALA A 132 11.21 6.34 -7.12
N SER A 133 10.88 6.82 -8.30
CA SER A 133 9.56 6.67 -8.90
C SER A 133 9.68 6.57 -10.41
N GLU A 134 8.79 5.79 -11.00
CA GLU A 134 8.69 5.56 -12.44
C GLU A 134 7.21 5.47 -12.82
N ASP A 135 6.83 6.10 -13.92
CA ASP A 135 5.50 5.99 -14.50
C ASP A 135 5.59 6.06 -16.02
N ALA A 136 4.67 5.37 -16.70
CA ALA A 136 4.57 5.43 -18.16
C ALA A 136 3.12 5.22 -18.61
N PRO A 137 2.74 5.74 -19.80
CA PRO A 137 1.48 5.35 -20.41
C PRO A 137 1.57 3.93 -20.93
N PHE A 138 0.43 3.25 -20.97
CA PHE A 138 0.35 2.01 -21.74
C PHE A 138 0.49 2.28 -23.24
N SER A 139 1.01 1.29 -23.95
CA SER A 139 1.20 1.31 -25.41
C SER A 139 -0.11 1.44 -26.20
N VAL A 140 -1.23 1.01 -25.61
CA VAL A 140 -2.57 1.12 -26.21
C VAL A 140 -3.55 1.80 -25.27
N PHE A 141 -4.51 2.50 -25.87
CA PHE A 141 -5.62 3.10 -25.15
C PHE A 141 -6.90 3.07 -25.99
N THR A 142 -8.04 3.09 -25.31
CA THR A 142 -9.37 3.07 -25.91
C THR A 142 -10.02 4.44 -25.83
N GLY A 143 -10.62 4.87 -26.92
CA GLY A 143 -11.30 6.16 -26.98
C GLY A 143 -10.31 7.30 -26.80
N VAL A 144 -10.43 8.01 -25.68
CA VAL A 144 -9.75 9.30 -25.48
C VAL A 144 -8.90 9.36 -24.21
N GLU A 145 -8.89 8.33 -23.38
CA GLU A 145 -8.16 8.29 -22.11
C GLU A 145 -6.91 7.39 -22.24
N GLN A 146 -5.72 7.98 -22.14
CA GLN A 146 -4.45 7.26 -22.07
C GLN A 146 -4.13 6.92 -20.61
N ARG A 147 -4.34 5.65 -20.26
CA ARG A 147 -4.08 5.12 -18.93
C ARG A 147 -2.60 4.87 -18.70
N ARG A 148 -2.19 4.87 -17.42
CA ARG A 148 -0.79 4.81 -16.99
C ARG A 148 -0.61 3.87 -15.80
N TRP A 149 0.58 3.32 -15.65
CA TRP A 149 1.03 2.70 -14.41
C TRP A 149 2.00 3.63 -13.67
N LEU A 150 2.07 3.46 -12.35
CA LEU A 150 2.98 4.20 -11.47
C LEU A 150 3.60 3.21 -10.48
N CYS A 151 4.91 3.25 -10.32
CA CYS A 151 5.66 2.51 -9.33
C CYS A 151 6.58 3.44 -8.53
N VAL A 152 6.73 3.17 -7.24
CA VAL A 152 7.68 3.87 -6.37
C VAL A 152 8.51 2.87 -5.60
N THR A 153 9.78 3.19 -5.35
CA THR A 153 10.65 2.42 -4.45
C THR A 153 10.73 3.14 -3.10
N THR A 154 10.36 2.45 -2.02
CA THR A 154 10.37 3.01 -0.66
C THR A 154 11.76 2.96 -0.01
N ALA A 155 11.93 3.61 1.13
CA ALA A 155 13.18 3.55 1.91
C ALA A 155 13.54 2.12 2.37
N ARG A 156 12.55 1.26 2.61
CA ARG A 156 12.72 -0.18 2.84
C ARG A 156 13.00 -1.01 1.59
N ARG A 157 13.15 -0.37 0.43
CA ARG A 157 13.41 -1.00 -0.87
C ARG A 157 12.30 -1.95 -1.31
N VAL A 158 11.05 -1.60 -1.02
CA VAL A 158 9.87 -2.25 -1.59
C VAL A 158 9.38 -1.42 -2.77
N ASP A 159 9.09 -2.08 -3.88
CA ASP A 159 8.43 -1.44 -5.01
C ASP A 159 6.91 -1.51 -4.79
N VAL A 160 6.26 -0.35 -4.70
CA VAL A 160 4.81 -0.23 -4.60
C VAL A 160 4.28 0.32 -5.91
N CYS A 161 3.42 -0.44 -6.57
CA CYS A 161 2.90 -0.13 -7.89
C CYS A 161 1.38 -0.04 -7.92
N THR A 162 0.85 0.76 -8.83
CA THR A 162 -0.58 0.83 -9.11
C THR A 162 -0.84 1.14 -10.58
N THR A 163 -2.03 0.77 -11.05
CA THR A 163 -2.55 1.21 -12.33
C THR A 163 -4.08 1.10 -12.33
N HIS A 164 -4.70 1.76 -13.30
CA HIS A 164 -6.10 1.60 -13.63
C HIS A 164 -6.16 1.15 -15.10
N LEU A 165 -6.63 -0.06 -15.41
CA LEU A 165 -6.64 -0.60 -16.78
C LEU A 165 -7.96 -0.32 -17.49
N SER A 166 -7.96 -0.15 -18.81
CA SER A 166 -9.14 0.19 -19.62
C SER A 166 -10.32 -0.73 -19.33
N THR A 167 -11.52 -0.17 -19.37
CA THR A 167 -12.77 -0.94 -19.41
C THR A 167 -12.97 -1.59 -20.80
N GLY A 168 -14.05 -2.35 -20.97
CA GLY A 168 -14.43 -2.89 -22.30
C GLY A 168 -14.06 -4.36 -22.53
N GLY A 169 -13.59 -5.06 -21.50
CA GLY A 169 -13.56 -6.52 -21.44
C GLY A 169 -12.20 -7.16 -21.74
N GLU A 170 -12.12 -8.45 -21.42
CA GLU A 170 -10.88 -9.23 -21.31
C GLU A 170 -10.52 -10.03 -22.56
N ALA A 171 -11.37 -9.97 -23.59
CA ALA A 171 -11.19 -10.73 -24.82
C ALA A 171 -9.87 -10.37 -25.52
N PRO A 172 -9.21 -11.31 -26.22
CA PRO A 172 -8.03 -11.01 -27.02
C PRO A 172 -8.30 -9.84 -27.98
N GLY A 173 -7.34 -8.92 -28.07
CA GLY A 173 -7.42 -7.74 -28.95
C GLY A 173 -8.09 -6.50 -28.33
N THR A 174 -8.64 -6.57 -27.10
CA THR A 174 -9.07 -5.37 -26.39
C THR A 174 -7.89 -4.58 -25.83
N ALA A 175 -8.07 -3.29 -25.55
CA ALA A 175 -7.03 -2.50 -24.88
C ALA A 175 -6.72 -3.06 -23.48
N ASN A 176 -7.73 -3.51 -22.72
CA ASN A 176 -7.49 -4.14 -21.43
C ASN A 176 -6.58 -5.37 -21.55
N ALA A 177 -6.82 -6.26 -22.53
CA ALA A 177 -5.99 -7.44 -22.73
C ALA A 177 -4.52 -7.09 -23.03
N ALA A 178 -4.29 -6.11 -23.89
CA ALA A 178 -2.93 -5.64 -24.22
C ALA A 178 -2.26 -4.92 -23.03
N GLN A 179 -2.98 -4.05 -22.33
CA GLN A 179 -2.48 -3.37 -21.12
C GLN A 179 -2.18 -4.34 -19.99
N CYS A 180 -2.97 -5.41 -19.84
CA CYS A 180 -2.73 -6.46 -18.86
C CYS A 180 -1.42 -7.19 -19.15
N ALA A 181 -1.16 -7.55 -20.42
CA ALA A 181 0.12 -8.15 -20.82
C ALA A 181 1.31 -7.21 -20.59
N GLU A 182 1.14 -5.91 -20.84
CA GLU A 182 2.16 -4.90 -20.55
C GLU A 182 2.39 -4.75 -19.04
N LEU A 183 1.32 -4.72 -18.22
CA LEU A 183 1.41 -4.70 -16.76
C LEU A 183 2.16 -5.94 -16.24
N THR A 184 1.90 -7.12 -16.79
CA THR A 184 2.66 -8.34 -16.49
C THR A 184 4.15 -8.11 -16.74
N ALA A 185 4.53 -7.53 -17.88
CA ALA A 185 5.94 -7.27 -18.20
C ALA A 185 6.57 -6.25 -17.24
N VAL A 186 5.85 -5.16 -16.91
CA VAL A 186 6.29 -4.12 -15.96
C VAL A 186 6.59 -4.73 -14.59
N LEU A 187 5.67 -5.55 -14.07
CA LEU A 187 5.82 -6.21 -12.76
C LEU A 187 6.90 -7.31 -12.78
N ALA A 188 7.01 -8.08 -13.88
CA ALA A 188 8.04 -9.10 -14.02
C ALA A 188 9.46 -8.53 -14.07
N ALA A 189 9.62 -7.29 -14.55
CA ALA A 189 10.89 -6.59 -14.59
C ALA A 189 11.35 -6.06 -13.22
N ARG A 190 10.48 -6.06 -12.20
CA ARG A 190 10.85 -5.59 -10.86
C ARG A 190 11.79 -6.60 -10.19
N THR A 191 12.92 -6.10 -9.68
CA THR A 191 13.94 -6.93 -9.03
C THR A 191 13.88 -6.86 -7.50
N ARG A 192 13.06 -5.96 -6.95
CA ARG A 192 12.84 -5.78 -5.52
C ARG A 192 11.59 -6.54 -5.06
N PRO A 193 11.38 -6.73 -3.74
CA PRO A 193 10.08 -7.11 -3.24
C PRO A 193 9.02 -6.13 -3.75
N THR A 194 7.95 -6.65 -4.35
CA THR A 194 6.93 -5.83 -5.02
C THR A 194 5.56 -6.09 -4.41
N LEU A 195 4.83 -5.01 -4.17
CA LEU A 195 3.40 -5.00 -3.92
C LEU A 195 2.72 -4.13 -4.98
N PHE A 196 1.69 -4.65 -5.61
CA PHE A 196 0.85 -3.94 -6.54
C PHE A 196 -0.58 -3.98 -6.02
N ALA A 197 -1.32 -2.89 -6.18
CA ALA A 197 -2.77 -2.94 -6.15
C ALA A 197 -3.39 -1.87 -7.06
N GLY A 198 -4.51 -2.21 -7.70
CA GLY A 198 -5.15 -1.39 -8.71
C GLY A 198 -6.47 -1.97 -9.18
N ASP A 199 -7.33 -1.11 -9.71
CA ASP A 199 -8.49 -1.48 -10.51
C ASP A 199 -8.03 -1.88 -11.92
N VAL A 200 -8.06 -3.18 -12.19
CA VAL A 200 -7.63 -3.73 -13.46
C VAL A 200 -8.80 -3.93 -14.43
N ASN A 201 -10.02 -3.54 -14.06
CA ASN A 201 -11.24 -3.66 -14.87
C ASN A 201 -11.45 -5.05 -15.50
N ARG A 202 -11.01 -6.08 -14.78
CA ARG A 202 -11.03 -7.47 -15.25
C ARG A 202 -10.95 -8.45 -14.09
N ARG A 203 -11.49 -9.65 -14.29
CA ARG A 203 -11.48 -10.77 -13.34
C ARG A 203 -10.25 -11.66 -13.47
N ALA A 204 -9.73 -11.87 -14.68
CA ALA A 204 -8.51 -12.67 -14.82
C ALA A 204 -7.28 -11.87 -14.38
N SER A 205 -6.33 -12.55 -13.73
CA SER A 205 -5.12 -11.92 -13.22
C SER A 205 -4.18 -11.42 -14.33
N CYS A 206 -3.55 -10.27 -14.10
CA CYS A 206 -2.39 -9.78 -14.86
C CYS A 206 -1.05 -10.09 -14.16
N ALA A 207 -1.07 -10.78 -13.03
CA ALA A 207 0.13 -11.05 -12.26
C ALA A 207 1.11 -11.92 -13.08
N PRO A 208 2.42 -11.61 -13.03
CA PRO A 208 3.44 -12.55 -13.50
C PRO A 208 3.35 -13.87 -12.73
N PRO A 209 3.82 -15.01 -13.29
CA PRO A 209 3.82 -16.30 -12.59
C PRO A 209 4.58 -16.31 -11.25
N THR A 210 5.50 -15.37 -11.05
CA THR A 210 6.28 -15.19 -9.82
C THR A 210 5.53 -14.43 -8.72
N HIS A 211 4.35 -13.89 -9.02
CA HIS A 211 3.54 -13.11 -8.11
C HIS A 211 2.32 -13.90 -7.65
N TRP A 212 1.94 -13.76 -6.38
CA TRP A 212 0.61 -14.16 -5.94
C TRP A 212 -0.44 -13.18 -6.48
N THR A 213 -1.71 -13.62 -6.48
CA THR A 213 -2.87 -12.79 -6.83
C THR A 213 -3.91 -12.89 -5.73
N LEU A 214 -4.41 -11.73 -5.30
CA LEU A 214 -5.60 -11.59 -4.45
C LEU A 214 -6.57 -10.64 -5.18
N THR A 215 -7.86 -10.91 -5.09
CA THR A 215 -8.90 -10.16 -5.83
C THR A 215 -10.05 -9.81 -4.91
N ASP A 216 -10.74 -8.71 -5.19
CA ASP A 216 -11.97 -8.30 -4.53
C ASP A 216 -13.23 -9.04 -5.04
N ALA A 217 -13.11 -10.30 -5.46
CA ALA A 217 -14.23 -11.09 -5.98
C ALA A 217 -15.41 -11.24 -4.99
N ALA A 218 -15.16 -11.04 -3.70
CA ALA A 218 -16.16 -11.06 -2.63
C ALA A 218 -16.61 -9.65 -2.19
N ALA A 219 -16.19 -8.58 -2.86
CA ALA A 219 -16.65 -7.23 -2.56
C ALA A 219 -18.15 -7.08 -2.78
N VAL A 220 -18.76 -6.18 -2.03
CA VAL A 220 -20.17 -5.80 -2.20
C VAL A 220 -20.31 -4.89 -3.41
N GLN A 221 -19.34 -4.00 -3.62
CA GLN A 221 -19.37 -2.99 -4.67
C GLN A 221 -18.32 -3.31 -5.75
N ALA A 222 -18.77 -3.34 -7.02
CA ALA A 222 -17.96 -3.65 -8.19
C ALA A 222 -17.03 -4.89 -8.04
N PRO A 223 -17.55 -6.09 -7.71
CA PRO A 223 -16.70 -7.23 -7.35
C PRO A 223 -15.85 -7.78 -8.49
N GLY A 224 -14.60 -8.11 -8.15
CA GLY A 224 -13.68 -8.89 -8.97
C GLY A 224 -12.94 -8.08 -10.02
N ILE A 225 -12.79 -6.78 -9.84
CA ILE A 225 -12.04 -5.91 -10.77
C ILE A 225 -10.86 -5.20 -10.12
N GLN A 226 -10.80 -5.09 -8.79
CA GLN A 226 -9.62 -4.60 -8.09
C GLN A 226 -8.78 -5.77 -7.60
N HIS A 227 -7.51 -5.75 -7.99
CA HIS A 227 -6.58 -6.82 -7.69
C HIS A 227 -5.39 -6.31 -6.90
N ALA A 228 -4.80 -7.22 -6.13
CA ALA A 228 -3.48 -7.06 -5.55
C ALA A 228 -2.55 -8.19 -6.00
N TYR A 229 -1.31 -7.82 -6.32
CA TYR A 229 -0.25 -8.76 -6.71
C TYR A 229 1.00 -8.52 -5.88
N GLY A 230 1.84 -9.53 -5.72
CA GLY A 230 3.14 -9.29 -5.09
C GLY A 230 4.04 -10.50 -4.97
N THR A 231 5.26 -10.25 -4.50
CA THR A 231 6.31 -11.26 -4.29
C THR A 231 6.63 -11.51 -2.80
N LEU A 232 6.04 -10.72 -1.91
CA LEU A 232 6.17 -10.87 -0.47
C LEU A 232 5.51 -12.17 0.02
N ALA A 233 5.90 -12.65 1.21
CA ALA A 233 5.47 -13.93 1.76
C ALA A 233 4.13 -13.84 2.50
N GLY A 234 3.32 -14.90 2.42
CA GLY A 234 2.10 -15.07 3.22
C GLY A 234 1.11 -13.91 3.08
N PRO A 235 0.64 -13.59 1.86
CA PRO A 235 -0.23 -12.45 1.66
C PRO A 235 -1.63 -12.75 2.23
N THR A 236 -2.24 -11.74 2.83
CA THR A 236 -3.64 -11.74 3.26
C THR A 236 -4.36 -10.53 2.66
N LEU A 237 -5.65 -10.68 2.38
CA LEU A 237 -6.52 -9.62 1.91
C LEU A 237 -7.72 -9.49 2.84
N GLU A 238 -8.00 -8.26 3.23
CA GLU A 238 -9.23 -7.84 3.89
C GLU A 238 -9.96 -6.87 2.95
N LEU A 239 -11.28 -7.05 2.82
CA LEU A 239 -12.15 -6.19 2.03
C LEU A 239 -12.96 -5.34 2.98
N GLU A 240 -12.93 -4.03 2.78
CA GLU A 240 -13.67 -3.10 3.62
C GLU A 240 -14.70 -2.33 2.78
N PRO A 241 -16.01 -2.45 3.09
CA PRO A 241 -17.04 -1.70 2.40
C PRO A 241 -16.81 -0.20 2.48
N THR A 242 -17.06 0.54 1.39
CA THR A 242 -16.89 2.00 1.34
C THR A 242 -18.22 2.74 1.26
N THR A 243 -18.20 4.03 1.60
CA THR A 243 -19.41 4.86 1.59
C THR A 243 -19.46 5.77 0.38
N TYR A 244 -18.34 6.42 0.05
CA TYR A 244 -18.30 7.53 -0.91
C TYR A 244 -17.64 7.18 -2.25
N THR A 245 -17.42 5.89 -2.51
CA THR A 245 -17.04 5.34 -3.82
C THR A 245 -17.87 4.07 -4.10
N ASP A 246 -17.89 3.62 -5.35
CA ASP A 246 -18.52 2.36 -5.78
C ASP A 246 -17.58 1.15 -5.74
N HIS A 247 -16.44 1.28 -5.05
CA HIS A 247 -15.43 0.25 -4.92
C HIS A 247 -15.13 0.00 -3.44
N ASP A 248 -15.21 -1.25 -2.99
CA ASP A 248 -14.74 -1.60 -1.65
C ASP A 248 -13.21 -1.44 -1.58
N ALA A 249 -12.68 -1.10 -0.41
CA ALA A 249 -11.24 -0.95 -0.22
C ALA A 249 -10.58 -2.31 -0.02
N LEU A 250 -9.34 -2.45 -0.52
CA LEU A 250 -8.52 -3.65 -0.31
C LEU A 250 -7.41 -3.31 0.69
N VAL A 251 -7.33 -4.06 1.78
CA VAL A 251 -6.22 -3.99 2.73
C VAL A 251 -5.40 -5.28 2.62
N VAL A 252 -4.18 -5.14 2.13
CA VAL A 252 -3.27 -6.25 1.88
C VAL A 252 -2.14 -6.22 2.90
N ARG A 253 -1.79 -7.37 3.46
CA ARG A 253 -0.65 -7.51 4.38
C ARG A 253 0.19 -8.70 3.93
N ALA A 254 1.50 -8.50 3.81
CA ALA A 254 2.43 -9.56 3.40
C ALA A 254 3.81 -9.38 4.04
N GLY A 255 4.45 -10.48 4.44
CA GLY A 255 5.76 -10.48 5.10
C GLY A 255 6.92 -10.21 4.13
N LEU A 256 7.85 -9.35 4.54
CA LEU A 256 9.14 -9.22 3.85
C LEU A 256 9.97 -10.48 4.08
N ARG A 257 10.38 -11.14 2.99
CA ARG A 257 11.34 -12.26 3.07
C ARG A 257 12.69 -11.72 3.55
N ARG A 258 13.35 -12.49 4.40
CA ARG A 258 14.70 -12.20 4.90
C ARG A 258 15.74 -12.38 3.81
#